data_AF-A0A961CCH2-F1
#
_entry.id   AF-A0A961CCH2-F1
#
_cell.length_a   1.000
_cell.length_b   1.000
_cell.length_c   1.000
_cell.angle_alpha   90.00
_cell.angle_beta   90.00
_cell.angle_gamma   90.00
#
_symmetry.space_group_name_H-M   'P 1'
#
loop_
_entity.id
_entity.type
_entity.pdbx_description
1 polymer ?
#
loop_
_entity_poly.entity_id
_entity_poly.type
_entity_poly.pdbx_seq_one_letter_code
_entity_poly.pdbx_strand_id
1 'polypeptide(L)'
;MTVTENTTERKDGRVVAIAGPVVDVEFPRGHLPEINDAVQLTVSVDGEDTPVMAEVAQQIGDSRVRIVCMKPTDGLRRGQPVRNLGHGIQMPVGDAVLGHVFNVIGEPLDTDDLGEVSERWEIHREAPPFKDLEPKAQMFVTGIKVIDLLTPYLAGGKIGLFGGAGVGKTV
;
A
#
# COMPACT_ATOMS: atom_id res chain seq x y z
N MET A 1 4.96 -7.48 -22.31
CA MET A 1 3.85 -6.78 -21.62
C MET A 1 3.66 -5.47 -22.36
N THR A 2 2.53 -5.31 -23.04
CA THR A 2 2.15 -4.04 -23.64
C THR A 2 1.93 -3.05 -22.50
N VAL A 3 2.82 -2.06 -22.39
CA VAL A 3 2.57 -0.87 -21.58
C VAL A 3 1.41 -0.17 -22.26
N THR A 4 0.20 -0.40 -21.76
CA THR A 4 -0.97 0.34 -22.22
C THR A 4 -0.80 1.75 -21.68
N GLU A 5 -0.26 2.66 -22.49
CA GLU A 5 -0.30 4.09 -22.20
C GLU A 5 -1.78 4.52 -22.19
N ASN A 6 -2.41 4.47 -21.02
CA ASN A 6 -3.69 5.12 -20.81
C ASN A 6 -3.44 6.64 -20.77
N THR A 7 -3.42 7.27 -21.94
CA THR A 7 -3.45 8.73 -22.10
C THR A 7 -4.86 9.28 -21.81
N THR A 8 -5.52 8.79 -20.77
CA THR A 8 -6.77 9.38 -20.28
C THR A 8 -6.38 10.59 -19.45
N GLU A 9 -6.75 11.79 -19.91
CA GLU A 9 -6.58 13.03 -19.14
C GLU A 9 -7.13 12.81 -17.73
N ARG A 10 -6.29 12.76 -16.69
CA ARG A 10 -6.74 12.49 -15.32
C ARG A 10 -7.45 13.71 -14.79
N LYS A 11 -8.63 13.53 -14.19
CA LYS A 11 -9.39 14.62 -13.57
C LYS A 11 -9.56 14.36 -12.08
N ASP A 12 -9.49 15.44 -11.33
CA ASP A 12 -9.69 15.40 -9.89
C ASP A 12 -11.18 15.19 -9.58
N GLY A 13 -11.43 14.44 -8.52
CA GLY A 13 -12.74 14.19 -7.97
C GLY A 13 -13.07 15.16 -6.85
N ARG A 14 -14.20 14.92 -6.19
CA ARG A 14 -14.64 15.66 -5.01
C ARG A 14 -15.19 14.74 -3.93
N VAL A 15 -14.96 15.08 -2.68
CA VAL A 15 -15.51 14.35 -1.53
C VAL A 15 -17.04 14.47 -1.48
N VAL A 16 -17.75 13.35 -1.40
CA VAL A 16 -19.21 13.28 -1.29
C VAL A 16 -19.66 12.93 0.12
N ALA A 17 -19.06 11.90 0.72
CA ALA A 17 -19.40 11.42 2.05
C ALA A 17 -18.14 11.00 2.81
N ILE A 18 -18.20 11.10 4.14
CA ILE A 18 -17.09 10.81 5.05
C ILE A 18 -17.66 9.96 6.17
N ALA A 19 -17.09 8.78 6.38
CA ALA A 19 -17.47 7.80 7.41
C ALA A 19 -16.20 7.24 8.07
N GLY A 20 -15.63 8.02 9.00
CA GLY A 20 -14.33 7.70 9.59
C GLY A 20 -13.24 7.63 8.51
N PRO A 21 -12.42 6.56 8.45
CA PRO A 21 -11.35 6.43 7.45
C PRO A 21 -11.86 6.11 6.03
N VAL A 22 -13.17 5.87 5.88
CA VAL A 22 -13.80 5.55 4.61
C VAL A 22 -14.45 6.81 4.04
N VAL A 23 -14.08 7.17 2.81
CA VAL A 23 -14.57 8.37 2.13
C VAL A 23 -15.14 7.98 0.78
N ASP A 24 -16.31 8.51 0.43
CA ASP A 24 -16.86 8.35 -0.91
C ASP A 24 -16.51 9.60 -1.73
N VAL A 25 -15.94 9.39 -2.92
CA VAL A 25 -15.45 10.44 -3.81
C VAL A 25 -16.11 10.29 -5.18
N GLU A 26 -16.61 11.39 -5.71
CA GLU A 26 -17.17 11.45 -7.06
C GLU A 26 -16.12 11.98 -8.03
N PHE A 27 -15.89 11.26 -9.12
CA PHE A 27 -15.03 11.69 -10.22
C PHE A 27 -15.87 12.06 -11.44
N PRO A 28 -15.37 12.94 -12.33
CA PRO A 28 -16.00 13.19 -13.62
C PRO A 28 -16.19 11.90 -14.42
N ARG A 29 -17.30 11.81 -15.17
CA ARG A 29 -17.62 10.65 -16.00
C ARG A 29 -16.46 10.32 -16.95
N GLY A 30 -16.07 9.05 -17.02
CA GLY A 30 -14.95 8.58 -17.84
C GLY A 30 -13.56 8.75 -17.22
N HIS A 31 -13.47 9.33 -16.02
CA HIS A 31 -12.21 9.57 -15.30
C HIS A 31 -12.18 8.89 -13.92
N LEU A 32 -12.94 7.81 -13.77
CA LEU A 32 -13.01 7.02 -12.54
C LEU A 32 -11.65 6.29 -12.36
N PRO A 33 -10.98 6.43 -11.20
CA PRO A 33 -9.80 5.63 -10.90
C PRO A 33 -10.12 4.13 -10.81
N GLU A 34 -9.12 3.30 -11.06
CA GLU A 34 -9.22 1.85 -10.90
C GLU A 34 -9.17 1.45 -9.43
N ILE A 35 -9.59 0.22 -9.12
CA ILE A 35 -9.40 -0.36 -7.78
C ILE A 35 -7.90 -0.48 -7.51
N ASN A 36 -7.49 -0.16 -6.29
CA ASN A 36 -6.11 -0.04 -5.80
C ASN A 36 -5.34 1.20 -6.30
N ASP A 37 -5.94 2.06 -7.15
CA ASP A 37 -5.31 3.35 -7.48
C ASP A 37 -5.20 4.23 -6.24
N ALA A 38 -4.06 4.91 -6.13
CA ALA A 38 -3.85 5.91 -5.10
C ALA A 38 -4.50 7.24 -5.52
N VAL A 39 -5.14 7.87 -4.55
CA VAL A 39 -5.65 9.23 -4.64
C VAL A 39 -5.11 10.06 -3.48
N GLN A 40 -5.04 11.38 -3.68
CA GLN A 40 -4.54 12.29 -2.65
C GLN A 40 -5.57 13.36 -2.36
N LEU A 41 -5.81 13.60 -1.07
CA LEU A 41 -6.63 14.68 -0.56
C LEU A 41 -5.85 15.45 0.50
N THR A 42 -6.27 16.66 0.81
CA THR A 42 -5.66 17.47 1.87
C THR A 42 -6.60 17.47 3.07
N VAL A 43 -6.10 17.38 4.28
CA VAL A 43 -6.89 17.70 5.49
C VAL A 43 -6.30 18.96 6.11
N SER A 44 -7.19 19.81 6.61
CA SER A 44 -6.83 21.10 7.20
C SER A 44 -7.27 21.12 8.65
N VAL A 45 -6.30 21.08 9.57
CA VAL A 45 -6.53 21.06 11.03
C VAL A 45 -5.70 22.20 11.63
N ASP A 46 -6.34 23.05 12.44
CA ASP A 46 -5.69 24.22 13.08
C ASP A 46 -4.92 25.16 12.13
N GLY A 47 -5.29 25.17 10.85
CA GLY A 47 -4.66 25.98 9.81
C GLY A 47 -3.47 25.31 9.11
N GLU A 48 -3.15 24.07 9.46
CA GLU A 48 -2.11 23.27 8.81
C GLU A 48 -2.73 22.30 7.79
N ASP A 49 -2.27 22.40 6.54
CA ASP A 49 -2.67 21.54 5.44
C ASP A 49 -1.75 20.32 5.35
N THR A 50 -2.31 19.14 5.62
CA THR A 50 -1.59 17.86 5.54
C THR A 50 -2.09 17.03 4.36
N PRO A 51 -1.22 16.54 3.46
CA PRO A 51 -1.61 15.59 2.44
C PRO A 51 -1.92 14.22 3.05
N VAL A 52 -3.08 13.69 2.69
CA VAL A 52 -3.56 12.35 3.05
C VAL A 52 -3.62 11.54 1.78
N MET A 53 -2.81 10.49 1.73
CA MET A 53 -2.92 9.48 0.70
C MET A 53 -4.05 8.51 1.06
N ALA A 54 -4.79 8.09 0.05
CA ALA A 54 -5.88 7.14 0.17
C ALA A 54 -5.87 6.20 -1.04
N GLU A 55 -6.51 5.06 -0.90
CA GLU A 55 -6.57 4.02 -1.93
C GLU A 55 -8.02 3.73 -2.31
N VAL A 56 -8.29 3.56 -3.61
CA VAL A 56 -9.60 3.16 -4.10
C VAL A 56 -9.88 1.69 -3.76
N ALA A 57 -10.79 1.45 -2.82
CA ALA A 57 -11.18 0.10 -2.42
C ALA A 57 -12.33 -0.46 -3.26
N GLN A 58 -13.28 0.39 -3.69
CA GLN A 58 -14.46 -0.03 -4.44
C GLN A 58 -14.94 1.04 -5.42
N GLN A 59 -15.53 0.62 -6.54
CA GLN A 59 -16.35 1.46 -7.41
C GLN A 59 -17.83 1.21 -7.07
N ILE A 60 -18.54 2.24 -6.60
CA ILE A 60 -19.88 2.09 -6.00
C ILE A 60 -21.03 2.58 -6.91
N GLY A 61 -20.72 2.91 -8.16
CA GLY A 61 -21.68 3.44 -9.13
C GLY A 61 -21.78 4.96 -9.12
N ASP A 62 -22.59 5.54 -10.01
CA ASP A 62 -22.81 6.99 -10.13
C ASP A 62 -21.53 7.84 -10.23
N SER A 63 -20.49 7.30 -10.90
CA SER A 63 -19.16 7.92 -10.99
C SER A 63 -18.49 8.13 -9.63
N ARG A 64 -18.81 7.29 -8.65
CA ARG A 64 -18.25 7.35 -7.30
C ARG A 64 -17.40 6.13 -7.00
N VAL A 65 -16.36 6.40 -6.22
CA VAL A 65 -15.50 5.40 -5.62
C VAL A 65 -15.52 5.54 -4.11
N ARG A 66 -15.29 4.43 -3.43
CA ARG A 66 -15.03 4.37 -2.00
C ARG A 66 -13.54 4.23 -1.79
N ILE A 67 -12.95 5.19 -1.09
CA ILE A 67 -11.53 5.23 -0.77
C ILE A 67 -11.31 4.95 0.71
N VAL A 68 -10.15 4.40 1.03
CA VAL A 68 -9.66 4.19 2.40
C VAL A 68 -8.45 5.09 2.63
N CYS A 69 -8.55 5.98 3.61
CA CYS A 69 -7.49 6.94 3.93
C CYS A 69 -6.40 6.32 4.81
N MET A 70 -5.13 6.60 4.48
CA MET A 70 -3.96 6.07 5.19
C MET A 70 -3.51 6.95 6.37
N LYS A 71 -4.09 8.15 6.51
CA LYS A 71 -3.91 9.08 7.63
C LYS A 71 -5.29 9.53 8.15
N PRO A 72 -5.39 10.09 9.37
CA PRO A 72 -6.65 10.58 9.93
C PRO A 72 -7.38 11.55 8.99
N THR A 73 -8.71 11.51 9.03
CA THR A 73 -9.60 12.31 8.16
C THR A 73 -10.21 13.51 8.88
N ASP A 74 -9.76 13.82 10.09
CA ASP A 74 -10.20 14.99 10.85
C ASP A 74 -9.91 16.27 10.05
N GLY A 75 -10.88 17.18 10.00
CA GLY A 75 -10.78 18.40 9.19
C GLY A 75 -11.16 18.24 7.71
N LEU A 76 -11.41 17.03 7.22
CA LEU A 76 -11.88 16.81 5.84
C LEU A 76 -13.29 17.36 5.62
N ARG A 77 -13.52 18.00 4.47
CA ARG A 77 -14.83 18.61 4.13
C ARG A 77 -15.39 18.05 2.84
N ARG A 78 -16.72 17.95 2.77
CA ARG A 78 -17.42 17.60 1.52
C ARG A 78 -17.17 18.67 0.46
N GLY A 79 -17.08 18.24 -0.78
CA GLY A 79 -16.81 19.08 -1.94
C GLY A 79 -15.32 19.38 -2.17
N GLN A 80 -14.44 19.00 -1.24
CA GLN A 80 -13.00 19.22 -1.40
C GLN A 80 -12.42 18.39 -2.56
N PRO A 81 -11.46 18.92 -3.34
CA PRO A 81 -10.83 18.18 -4.42
C PRO A 81 -10.07 16.95 -3.93
N VAL A 82 -10.10 15.89 -4.74
CA VAL A 82 -9.35 14.66 -4.55
C VAL A 82 -8.58 14.38 -5.83
N ARG A 83 -7.25 14.39 -5.74
CA ARG A 83 -6.35 14.21 -6.87
C ARG A 83 -6.23 12.73 -7.23
N ASN A 84 -6.47 12.41 -8.50
CA ASN A 84 -6.20 11.08 -9.04
C ASN A 84 -4.72 10.94 -9.43
N LEU A 85 -3.97 10.06 -8.77
CA LEU A 85 -2.55 9.81 -9.11
C LEU A 85 -2.42 8.86 -10.31
N GLY A 86 -3.42 8.00 -10.51
CA GLY A 86 -3.54 7.04 -11.61
C GLY A 86 -2.43 6.01 -11.67
N HIS A 87 -1.93 5.66 -10.50
CA HIS A 87 -1.05 4.54 -10.18
C HIS A 87 -1.39 4.12 -8.74
N GLY A 88 -1.01 2.91 -8.34
CA GLY A 88 -1.19 2.43 -6.97
C GLY A 88 -0.27 3.13 -5.95
N ILE A 89 -0.42 2.80 -4.68
CA ILE A 89 0.55 3.22 -3.65
C ILE A 89 1.90 2.55 -3.96
N GLN A 90 2.98 3.33 -3.92
CA GLN A 90 4.32 2.89 -4.31
C GLN A 90 5.31 2.94 -3.14
N MET A 91 6.15 1.91 -3.06
CA MET A 91 7.23 1.78 -2.08
C MET A 91 8.60 1.95 -2.73
N PRO A 92 9.56 2.62 -2.06
CA PRO A 92 10.96 2.53 -2.47
C PRO A 92 11.47 1.09 -2.31
N VAL A 93 12.34 0.65 -3.22
CA VAL A 93 12.98 -0.66 -3.18
C VAL A 93 14.48 -0.55 -3.49
N GLY A 94 15.24 -1.61 -3.22
CA GLY A 94 16.69 -1.67 -3.43
C GLY A 94 17.49 -1.40 -2.15
N ASP A 95 18.82 -1.33 -2.27
CA ASP A 95 19.72 -1.32 -1.11
C ASP A 95 19.53 -0.09 -0.20
N ALA A 96 19.06 1.03 -0.76
CA ALA A 96 18.81 2.28 -0.04
C ALA A 96 17.75 2.15 1.07
N VAL A 97 16.90 1.12 1.05
CA VAL A 97 15.86 0.94 2.09
C VAL A 97 16.34 0.10 3.28
N LEU A 98 17.52 -0.53 3.18
CA LEU A 98 18.03 -1.43 4.22
C LEU A 98 18.36 -0.65 5.49
N GLY A 99 17.80 -1.10 6.62
CA GLY A 99 18.04 -0.48 7.94
C GLY A 99 17.12 0.69 8.27
N HIS A 100 16.23 1.10 7.37
CA HIS A 100 15.31 2.20 7.57
C HIS A 100 13.88 1.74 7.88
N VAL A 101 13.10 2.62 8.51
CA VAL A 101 11.71 2.35 8.90
C VAL A 101 10.79 3.20 8.03
N PHE A 102 9.86 2.54 7.34
CA PHE A 102 8.91 3.18 6.44
C PHE A 102 7.50 3.06 6.96
N ASN A 103 6.68 4.07 6.70
CA ASN A 103 5.24 3.97 6.85
C ASN A 103 4.60 3.24 5.65
N VAL A 104 3.29 3.01 5.70
CA VAL A 104 2.52 2.26 4.69
C VAL A 104 2.48 2.90 3.30
N ILE A 105 2.87 4.16 3.17
CA ILE A 105 2.89 4.89 1.89
C ILE A 105 4.32 5.14 1.37
N GLY A 106 5.32 4.51 1.98
CA GLY A 106 6.71 4.56 1.53
C GLY A 106 7.46 5.83 1.89
N GLU A 107 6.98 6.59 2.89
CA GLU A 107 7.73 7.68 3.50
C GLU A 107 8.63 7.11 4.62
N PRO A 108 9.92 7.47 4.68
CA PRO A 108 10.78 7.12 5.79
C PRO A 108 10.31 7.84 7.07
N LEU A 109 10.48 7.19 8.22
CA LEU A 109 10.12 7.72 9.54
C LEU A 109 11.34 8.07 10.39
N ASP A 110 12.52 7.57 10.01
CA ASP A 110 13.77 7.67 10.76
C ASP A 110 14.84 8.56 10.09
N THR A 111 14.63 8.94 8.82
CA THR A 111 15.53 9.82 8.06
C THR A 111 14.75 10.73 7.11
N ASP A 112 15.27 11.93 6.88
CA ASP A 112 14.75 12.87 5.87
C ASP A 112 15.37 12.64 4.48
N ASP A 113 16.48 11.90 4.42
CA ASP A 113 17.21 11.60 3.19
C ASP A 113 17.58 10.11 3.15
N LEU A 114 17.06 9.41 2.13
CA LEU A 114 17.34 8.00 1.83
C LEU A 114 18.49 7.82 0.83
N GLY A 115 19.05 8.92 0.32
CA GLY A 115 19.94 8.90 -0.83
C GLY A 115 19.21 8.56 -2.14
N GLU A 116 19.94 7.99 -3.09
CA GLU A 116 19.40 7.65 -4.41
C GLU A 116 18.45 6.43 -4.35
N VAL A 117 17.15 6.71 -4.45
CA VAL A 117 16.12 5.68 -4.67
C VAL A 117 15.98 5.45 -6.17
N SER A 118 16.60 4.38 -6.66
CA SER A 118 16.61 4.04 -8.09
C SER A 118 15.26 3.53 -8.61
N GLU A 119 14.46 2.88 -7.76
CA GLU A 119 13.24 2.22 -8.19
C GLU A 119 12.14 2.29 -7.11
N ARG A 120 10.89 2.39 -7.58
CA ARG A 120 9.69 2.31 -6.76
C ARG A 120 8.71 1.30 -7.33
N TRP A 121 8.15 0.45 -6.48
CA TRP A 121 7.20 -0.58 -6.87
C TRP A 121 5.83 -0.34 -6.26
N GLU A 122 4.77 -0.61 -7.03
CA GLU A 122 3.41 -0.66 -6.48
C GLU A 122 3.26 -1.80 -5.47
N ILE A 123 2.50 -1.54 -4.39
CA ILE A 123 2.26 -2.54 -3.34
C ILE A 123 1.31 -3.66 -3.81
N HIS A 124 0.43 -3.37 -4.77
CA HIS A 124 -0.42 -4.36 -5.41
C HIS A 124 0.27 -4.90 -6.65
N ARG A 125 0.45 -6.22 -6.68
CA ARG A 125 0.99 -6.94 -7.84
C ARG A 125 0.38 -8.31 -7.92
N GLU A 126 0.27 -8.80 -9.14
CA GLU A 126 -0.16 -10.18 -9.38
C GLU A 126 0.79 -11.17 -8.73
N ALA A 127 0.22 -12.28 -8.27
CA ALA A 127 1.02 -13.39 -7.78
C ALA A 127 1.89 -13.96 -8.92
N PRO A 128 3.08 -14.53 -8.61
CA PRO A 128 3.89 -15.20 -9.62
C PRO A 128 3.08 -16.29 -10.36
N PRO A 129 3.18 -16.38 -11.69
CA PRO A 129 2.43 -17.38 -12.45
C PRO A 129 3.00 -18.78 -12.18
N PHE A 130 2.15 -19.80 -12.38
CA PHE A 130 2.48 -21.20 -12.06
C PHE A 130 3.81 -21.70 -12.66
N LYS A 131 4.15 -21.27 -13.88
CA LYS A 131 5.38 -21.65 -14.58
C LYS A 131 6.67 -21.18 -13.90
N ASP A 132 6.59 -20.12 -13.09
CA ASP A 132 7.73 -19.53 -12.40
C ASP A 132 7.87 -20.12 -10.97
N LEU A 133 6.98 -21.03 -10.57
CA LEU A 133 7.04 -21.70 -9.28
C LEU A 133 8.00 -22.90 -9.35
N GLU A 134 9.07 -22.84 -8.57
CA GLU A 134 10.01 -23.95 -8.42
C GLU A 134 9.70 -24.76 -7.14
N PRO A 135 9.26 -26.03 -7.24
CA PRO A 135 9.12 -26.89 -6.07
C PRO A 135 10.50 -27.44 -5.67
N LYS A 136 11.31 -26.64 -4.98
CA LYS A 136 12.56 -27.10 -4.36
C LYS A 136 12.37 -27.33 -2.87
N ALA A 137 12.52 -28.58 -2.44
CA ALA A 137 12.54 -28.94 -1.03
C ALA A 137 13.99 -28.83 -0.50
N GLN A 138 14.42 -27.62 -0.17
CA GLN A 138 15.70 -27.37 0.49
C GLN A 138 15.46 -26.95 1.94
N MET A 139 16.07 -27.65 2.90
CA MET A 139 15.99 -27.27 4.30
C MET A 139 16.72 -25.94 4.54
N PHE A 140 16.06 -25.02 5.24
CA PHE A 140 16.64 -23.79 5.77
C PHE A 140 17.06 -24.04 7.21
N VAL A 141 18.37 -24.19 7.44
CA VAL A 141 18.93 -24.48 8.76
C VAL A 141 18.88 -23.22 9.62
N THR A 142 18.18 -23.30 10.74
CA THR A 142 17.97 -22.15 11.64
C THR A 142 18.99 -22.09 12.78
N GLY A 143 19.59 -23.22 13.15
CA GLY A 143 20.41 -23.37 14.35
C GLY A 143 19.58 -23.59 15.63
N ILE A 144 18.26 -23.60 15.54
CA ILE A 144 17.35 -23.79 16.67
C ILE A 144 16.94 -25.26 16.72
N LYS A 145 17.46 -26.01 17.70
CA LYS A 145 17.28 -27.48 17.81
C LYS A 145 15.85 -27.95 17.63
N VAL A 146 14.88 -27.30 18.29
CA VAL A 146 13.47 -27.73 18.21
C VAL A 146 12.88 -27.54 16.82
N ILE A 147 13.27 -26.45 16.13
CA ILE A 147 12.83 -26.16 14.76
C ILE A 147 13.51 -27.13 13.80
N ASP A 148 14.84 -27.19 13.82
CA ASP A 148 15.60 -27.99 12.86
C ASP A 148 15.33 -29.50 12.99
N LEU A 149 14.97 -30.00 14.18
CA LEU A 149 14.67 -31.42 14.40
C LEU A 149 13.20 -31.79 14.17
N LEU A 150 12.25 -31.00 14.69
CA LEU A 150 10.84 -31.39 14.71
C LEU A 150 10.03 -30.77 13.58
N THR A 151 10.33 -29.52 13.21
CA THR A 151 9.57 -28.75 12.22
C THR A 151 10.52 -27.96 11.31
N PRO A 152 11.38 -28.65 10.53
CA PRO A 152 12.42 -28.01 9.74
C PRO A 152 11.81 -27.04 8.71
N TYR A 153 12.40 -25.85 8.60
CA TYR A 153 11.95 -24.83 7.66
C TYR A 153 12.42 -25.12 6.24
N LEU A 154 11.62 -24.71 5.26
CA LEU A 154 11.96 -24.80 3.84
C LEU A 154 12.42 -23.44 3.33
N ALA A 155 13.54 -23.41 2.61
CA ALA A 155 14.02 -22.21 1.93
C ALA A 155 12.98 -21.75 0.90
N GLY A 156 12.59 -20.47 0.94
CA GLY A 156 11.51 -19.93 0.11
C GLY A 156 10.09 -20.32 0.55
N GLY A 157 9.96 -21.07 1.66
CA GLY A 157 8.68 -21.45 2.24
C GLY A 157 8.01 -20.34 3.06
N LYS A 158 6.72 -20.52 3.37
CA LYS A 158 5.98 -19.67 4.31
C LYS A 158 5.97 -20.33 5.69
N ILE A 159 6.30 -19.57 6.71
CA ILE A 159 6.39 -20.04 8.11
C ILE A 159 5.43 -19.22 8.96
N GLY A 160 4.63 -19.90 9.80
CA GLY A 160 3.74 -19.26 10.76
C GLY A 160 4.16 -19.54 12.19
N LEU A 161 4.33 -18.50 13.00
CA LEU A 161 4.58 -18.63 14.44
C LEU A 161 3.27 -18.39 15.21
N PHE A 162 2.65 -19.48 15.66
CA PHE A 162 1.38 -19.42 16.41
C PHE A 162 1.62 -19.49 17.91
N GLY A 163 1.01 -18.58 18.66
CA GLY A 163 1.10 -18.59 20.13
C GLY A 163 0.46 -17.39 20.81
N GLY A 164 0.14 -17.53 22.09
CA GLY A 164 -0.49 -16.49 22.92
C GLY A 164 0.43 -15.30 23.26
N ALA A 165 -0.05 -14.36 24.07
CA ALA A 165 0.79 -13.27 24.56
C ALA A 165 1.91 -13.80 25.48
N GLY A 166 3.11 -13.22 25.39
CA GLY A 166 4.24 -13.57 26.27
C GLY A 166 4.93 -14.91 25.98
N VAL A 167 4.55 -15.65 24.93
CA VAL A 167 5.15 -16.97 24.63
C VAL A 167 6.43 -16.92 23.78
N GLY A 168 7.04 -15.74 23.64
CA GLY A 168 8.34 -15.60 22.97
C GLY A 168 8.32 -15.46 21.43
N LYS A 169 7.20 -15.03 20.81
CA LYS A 169 7.15 -14.84 19.34
C LYS A 169 8.08 -13.73 18.81
N THR A 170 8.40 -12.74 19.64
CA THR A 170 9.22 -11.57 19.28
C THR A 170 10.66 -11.69 19.79
N VAL A 171 10.97 -12.75 20.56
CA VAL A 171 12.26 -12.94 21.26
C VAL A 171 13.32 -13.48 20.31
#